data_AF-A0AAV4I7E0-F1
#
_entry.id   AF-A0AAV4I7E0-F1
#
_cell.length_a   1.000
_cell.length_b   1.000
_cell.length_c   1.000
_cell.angle_alpha   90.00
_cell.angle_beta   90.00
_cell.angle_gamma   90.00
#
_symmetry.space_group_name_H-M   'P 1'
#
loop_
_entity.id
_entity.type
_entity.pdbx_description
1 polymer ?
#
loop_
_entity_poly.entity_id
_entity_poly.type
_entity_poly.pdbx_seq_one_letter_code
_entity_poly.pdbx_strand_id
1 'polypeptide(L)'
;MPRLSEVDRHRALGLLQAGLPISEVSVRMNVNRRAIFRLRQRLHETDTGSDRPRSGRPRCTTQRQDRNLVRNHMNNRFLSASASSRQKRDQIINVYVQTQ
;
A
#
# COMPACT_ATOMS: atom_id res chain seq x y z
N MET A 1 -12.71 11.94 -9.46
CA MET A 1 -12.96 12.95 -8.42
C MET A 1 -11.69 13.20 -7.62
N PRO A 2 -11.31 14.46 -7.39
CA PRO A 2 -10.18 14.82 -6.54
C PRO A 2 -10.37 14.26 -5.12
N ARG A 3 -9.25 13.96 -4.44
CA ARG A 3 -9.29 13.48 -3.05
C ARG A 3 -9.69 14.62 -2.14
N LEU A 4 -10.51 14.32 -1.13
CA LEU A 4 -10.81 15.26 -0.06
C LEU A 4 -9.52 15.55 0.71
N SER A 5 -9.21 16.84 0.94
CA SER A 5 -8.04 17.22 1.71
C SER A 5 -8.15 16.66 3.14
N GLU A 6 -7.02 16.53 3.83
CA GLU A 6 -7.02 16.06 5.21
C GLU A 6 -7.83 16.98 6.13
N VAL A 7 -7.70 18.30 5.94
CA VAL A 7 -8.47 19.32 6.67
C VAL A 7 -9.97 19.14 6.42
N ASP A 8 -10.36 18.96 5.16
CA ASP A 8 -11.76 18.75 4.79
C ASP A 8 -12.33 17.42 5.34
N ARG A 9 -11.51 16.37 5.42
CA ARG A 9 -11.92 15.12 6.08
C ARG A 9 -12.21 15.35 7.56
N HIS A 10 -11.31 16.01 8.29
CA HIS A 10 -11.53 16.30 9.71
C HIS A 10 -12.75 17.19 9.93
N ARG A 11 -12.97 18.18 9.05
CA ARG A 11 -14.17 19.02 9.08
C ARG A 11 -15.44 18.19 8.86
N ALA A 12 -15.46 17.31 7.86
CA ALA A 12 -16.58 16.42 7.60
C ALA A 12 -16.87 15.49 8.79
N LEU A 13 -15.81 14.95 9.40
CA LEU A 13 -15.93 14.08 10.58
C LEU A 13 -16.47 14.83 11.79
N GLY A 14 -16.02 16.06 12.05
CA GLY A 14 -16.57 16.91 13.11
C GLY A 14 -18.06 17.18 12.93
N LEU A 15 -18.51 17.44 11.70
CA LEU A 15 -19.94 17.60 11.41
C LEU A 15 -20.74 16.31 11.64
N LEU A 16 -20.18 15.15 11.27
CA LEU A 16 -20.81 13.85 11.51
C LEU A 16 -20.88 13.52 13.01
N GLN A 17 -19.85 13.87 13.79
CA GLN A 17 -19.82 13.71 15.25
C GLN A 17 -20.82 14.63 15.95
N ALA A 18 -21.07 15.81 15.40
CA ALA A 18 -22.13 16.72 15.85
C ALA A 18 -23.55 16.21 15.52
N GLY A 19 -23.69 15.03 14.90
CA GLY A 19 -24.97 14.39 14.63
C GLY A 19 -25.62 14.79 13.30
N LEU A 20 -24.96 15.58 12.45
CA LEU A 20 -25.53 15.97 11.17
C LEU A 20 -25.66 14.76 10.23
N PRO A 21 -26.76 14.67 9.45
CA PRO A 21 -26.94 13.61 8.50
C PRO A 21 -25.96 13.74 7.32
N ILE A 22 -25.56 12.60 6.74
CA ILE A 22 -24.60 12.53 5.61
C ILE A 22 -25.04 13.41 4.43
N SER A 23 -26.35 13.50 4.16
CA SER A 23 -26.91 14.35 3.11
C SER A 23 -26.59 15.84 3.36
N GLU A 24 -26.79 16.33 4.57
CA GLU A 24 -26.53 17.72 4.91
C GLU A 24 -25.04 18.05 4.88
N VAL A 25 -24.20 17.16 5.41
CA VAL A 25 -22.73 17.30 5.33
C VAL A 25 -22.27 17.35 3.88
N SER A 26 -22.85 16.54 3.00
CA SER A 26 -22.51 16.51 1.58
C SER A 26 -22.84 17.82 0.85
N VAL A 27 -23.99 18.42 1.18
CA VAL A 27 -24.41 19.72 0.64
C VAL A 27 -23.51 20.83 1.19
N ARG A 28 -23.27 20.86 2.50
CA ARG A 28 -22.47 21.91 3.16
C ARG A 28 -21.02 21.95 2.69
N MET A 29 -20.46 20.79 2.35
CA MET A 29 -19.09 20.68 1.87
C MET A 29 -18.97 20.64 0.34
N ASN A 30 -20.09 20.62 -0.39
CA ASN A 30 -20.13 20.42 -1.84
C ASN A 30 -19.34 19.17 -2.29
N VAL A 31 -19.55 18.06 -1.58
CA VAL A 31 -18.87 16.78 -1.81
C VAL A 31 -19.92 15.72 -2.09
N ASN A 32 -19.61 14.75 -2.96
CA ASN A 32 -20.51 13.64 -3.22
C ASN A 32 -20.86 12.88 -1.92
N ARG A 33 -22.16 12.66 -1.67
CA ARG A 33 -22.69 11.90 -0.53
C ARG A 33 -21.99 10.57 -0.29
N ARG A 34 -21.59 9.86 -1.36
CA ARG A 34 -20.89 8.57 -1.27
C ARG A 34 -19.48 8.70 -0.71
N ALA A 35 -18.82 9.85 -0.88
CA ALA A 35 -17.52 10.11 -0.28
C ALA A 35 -17.63 10.30 1.23
N ILE A 36 -18.64 11.06 1.70
CA ILE A 36 -18.92 11.23 3.14
C ILE A 36 -19.32 9.90 3.79
N PHE A 37 -20.15 9.11 3.12
CA PHE A 37 -20.51 7.76 3.59
C PHE A 37 -19.27 6.86 3.76
N ARG A 38 -18.39 6.80 2.76
CA ARG A 38 -17.14 6.03 2.83
C ARG A 38 -16.19 6.54 3.92
N LEU A 39 -16.15 7.86 4.15
CA LEU A 39 -15.35 8.46 5.21
C LEU A 39 -15.85 8.02 6.58
N ARG A 40 -17.17 8.08 6.83
CA ARG A 40 -17.78 7.59 8.07
C ARG A 40 -17.53 6.09 8.28
N GLN A 41 -17.72 5.28 7.23
CA GLN A 41 -17.46 3.84 7.30
C GLN A 41 -16.01 3.55 7.67
N ARG A 42 -15.05 4.23 7.04
CA ARG A 42 -13.62 4.07 7.38
C ARG A 42 -13.32 4.46 8.83
N LEU A 43 -13.94 5.53 9.32
CA LEU A 43 -13.78 5.93 10.72
C LEU A 43 -14.26 4.80 11.64
N HIS A 44 -15.41 4.19 11.38
CA HIS A 44 -15.90 3.05 12.17
C HIS A 44 -15.01 1.80 12.07
N GLU A 45 -14.34 1.56 10.93
CA GLU A 45 -13.49 0.39 10.74
C GLU A 45 -12.09 0.52 11.35
N THR A 46 -11.56 1.73 11.46
CA THR A 46 -10.14 1.94 11.85
C THR A 46 -9.90 3.00 12.90
N ASP A 47 -10.94 3.68 13.37
CA ASP A 47 -10.87 4.82 14.29
C ASP A 47 -9.93 5.96 13.82
N THR A 48 -9.61 6.00 12.52
CA THR A 48 -8.81 7.07 11.92
C THR A 48 -9.55 7.71 10.73
N GLY A 49 -9.54 9.04 10.68
CA GLY A 49 -9.96 9.83 9.51
C GLY A 49 -8.89 9.96 8.44
N SER A 50 -7.68 9.50 8.73
CA SER A 50 -6.53 9.57 7.83
C SER A 50 -6.63 8.55 6.70
N ASP A 51 -5.84 8.76 5.65
CA ASP A 51 -5.69 7.74 4.62
C ASP A 51 -4.82 6.60 5.16
N ARG A 52 -5.24 5.36 4.87
CA ARG A 52 -4.44 4.18 5.21
C ARG A 52 -3.14 4.22 4.41
N PRO A 53 -1.98 3.93 5.03
CA PRO A 53 -0.75 3.75 4.27
C PRO A 53 -0.98 2.65 3.23
N ARG A 54 -0.53 2.88 2.00
CA ARG A 54 -0.64 1.86 0.94
C ARG A 54 0.42 0.80 1.21
N SER A 55 0.00 -0.45 1.26
CA SER A 55 0.91 -1.60 1.41
C SER A 55 1.89 -1.77 0.26
N GLY A 56 1.61 -1.15 -0.90
CA GLY A 56 2.44 -1.28 -2.09
C GLY A 56 2.54 -2.73 -2.58
N ARG A 57 3.52 -3.02 -3.44
CA ARG A 57 3.84 -4.40 -3.83
C ARG A 57 4.77 -5.00 -2.77
N PRO A 58 4.47 -6.19 -2.21
CA PRO A 58 5.37 -6.83 -1.26
C PRO A 58 6.72 -7.14 -1.93
N ARG A 59 7.80 -7.11 -1.14
CA ARG A 59 9.15 -7.40 -1.66
C ARG A 59 9.27 -8.87 -2.06
N CYS A 60 9.65 -9.14 -3.30
CA CYS A 60 9.87 -10.49 -3.82
C CYS A 60 11.28 -11.04 -3.56
N THR A 61 12.19 -10.18 -3.09
CA THR A 61 13.59 -10.51 -2.80
C THR A 61 13.96 -10.09 -1.38
N THR A 62 14.80 -10.90 -0.72
CA THR A 62 15.39 -10.55 0.57
C THR A 62 16.64 -9.68 0.38
N GLN A 63 17.05 -8.95 1.42
CA GLN A 63 18.25 -8.11 1.35
C GLN A 63 19.54 -8.89 1.04
N ARG A 64 19.60 -10.19 1.41
CA ARG A 64 20.70 -11.08 1.00
C ARG A 64 20.65 -11.40 -0.49
N GLN A 65 19.45 -11.68 -1.02
CA GLN A 65 19.26 -11.95 -2.44
C GLN A 65 19.61 -10.73 -3.29
N ASP A 66 19.25 -9.52 -2.86
CA ASP A 66 19.60 -8.28 -3.56
C ASP A 66 21.11 -8.07 -3.64
N ARG A 67 21.84 -8.28 -2.52
CA ARG A 67 23.30 -8.20 -2.51
C ARG A 67 23.93 -9.18 -3.49
N ASN A 68 23.38 -10.40 -3.59
CA ASN A 68 23.85 -11.39 -4.55
C ASN A 68 23.56 -10.97 -6.00
N LEU A 69 22.36 -10.45 -6.28
CA LEU A 69 21.99 -9.93 -7.60
C LEU A 69 22.95 -8.82 -8.04
N VAL A 70 23.24 -7.86 -7.15
CA VAL A 70 24.19 -6.77 -7.44
C VAL A 70 25.58 -7.33 -7.75
N ARG A 71 26.11 -8.25 -6.92
CA ARG A 71 27.42 -8.87 -7.20
C ARG A 71 27.45 -9.63 -8.52
N ASN A 72 26.40 -10.40 -8.84
CA ASN A 72 26.33 -11.17 -10.07
C ASN A 72 26.37 -10.27 -11.31
N HIS A 73 25.65 -9.15 -11.28
CA HIS A 73 25.66 -8.18 -12.38
C HIS A 73 26.92 -7.30 -12.41
N MET A 74 27.60 -7.08 -11.27
CA MET A 74 28.91 -6.42 -11.28
C MET A 74 29.99 -7.29 -11.92
N ASN A 75 30.00 -8.59 -11.60
CA ASN A 75 30.98 -9.55 -12.12
C ASN A 75 30.67 -9.93 -13.58
N ASN A 76 29.39 -10.02 -13.94
CA ASN A 76 28.96 -10.29 -15.31
C ASN A 76 27.90 -9.26 -15.73
N ARG A 77 28.37 -8.14 -16.30
CA ARG A 77 27.53 -7.00 -16.68
C ARG A 77 26.46 -7.34 -17.73
N PHE A 78 26.68 -8.38 -18.53
CA PHE A 78 25.75 -8.81 -19.58
C PHE A 78 24.86 -9.98 -19.16
N LEU A 79 24.89 -10.37 -17.88
CA LEU A 79 23.99 -11.38 -17.35
C LEU A 79 22.54 -10.92 -17.55
N SER A 80 21.73 -11.75 -18.21
CA SER A 80 20.32 -11.42 -18.43
C SER A 80 19.52 -11.56 -17.14
N ALA A 81 18.44 -10.77 -17.01
CA ALA A 81 17.54 -10.85 -15.86
C ALA A 81 16.89 -12.24 -15.72
N SER A 82 16.63 -12.93 -16.83
CA SER A 82 16.12 -14.29 -16.83
C SER A 82 17.14 -15.30 -16.30
N ALA A 83 18.42 -15.14 -16.64
CA ALA A 83 19.49 -15.98 -16.11
C ALA A 83 19.69 -15.79 -14.60
N SER A 84 19.75 -14.56 -14.09
CA SER A 84 19.87 -14.29 -12.66
C SER A 84 18.63 -14.73 -11.86
N SER A 85 17.44 -14.66 -12.47
CA SER A 85 16.20 -15.20 -11.90
C SER A 85 16.19 -16.73 -11.81
N ARG A 86 16.71 -17.44 -12.82
CA ARG A 86 16.89 -18.91 -12.77
C ARG A 86 17.89 -19.29 -11.69
N GLN A 87 19.06 -18.65 -11.67
CA GLN A 87 20.09 -18.89 -10.66
C GLN A 87 19.56 -18.68 -9.22
N LYS A 88 18.72 -17.65 -9.00
CA LYS A 88 18.02 -17.46 -7.72
C LYS A 88 17.12 -18.66 -7.38
N ARG A 89 16.33 -19.15 -8.34
CA ARG A 89 15.44 -20.31 -8.13
C ARG A 89 16.24 -21.56 -7.78
N ASP A 90 17.33 -21.83 -8.49
CA ASP A 90 18.17 -23.00 -8.28
C ASP A 90 18.87 -22.97 -6.91
N GLN A 91 19.31 -21.79 -6.46
CA GLN A 91 19.85 -21.61 -5.11
C GLN A 91 18.82 -21.89 -4.01
N ILE A 92 17.55 -21.54 -4.23
CA ILE A 92 16.49 -21.86 -3.28
C ILE A 92 16.32 -23.38 -3.18
N ILE A 93 16.25 -24.08 -4.31
CA ILE A 93 16.06 -25.54 -4.36
C ILE A 93 17.21 -26.28 -3.65
N ASN A 94 18.47 -25.89 -3.91
CA ASN A 94 19.64 -26.54 -3.30
C ASN A 94 19.70 -26.38 -1.77
N VAL A 95 19.22 -25.27 -1.22
CA VAL A 95 19.18 -25.05 0.24
C VAL A 95 18.19 -26.01 0.92
N TYR A 96 17.07 -26.35 0.28
CA TYR A 96 16.09 -27.29 0.84
C TYR A 96 16.54 -28.75 0.77
N VAL A 97 17.34 -29.13 -0.24
CA VAL A 97 17.85 -30.50 -0.41
C VAL A 97 18.95 -30.85 0.59
N GLN A 98 19.70 -29.86 1.10
CA GLN A 98 20.80 -30.06 2.06
C GLN A 98 20.36 -30.10 3.54
N THR A 99 19.07 -29.87 3.82
CA THR A 99 18.52 -29.84 5.18
C THR A 99 17.66 -31.06 5.55
N GLN A 100 17.72 -32.13 4.75
CA GLN A 100 17.17 -33.46 5.05
C GLN A 100 18.30 -34.48 5.14
#